data_AF-A0A286DV49-F1
#
_entry.id   AF-A0A286DV49-F1
#
_cell.length_a   1.000
_cell.length_b   1.000
_cell.length_c   1.000
_cell.angle_alpha   90.00
_cell.angle_beta   90.00
_cell.angle_gamma   90.00
#
_symmetry.space_group_name_H-M   'P 1'
#
loop_
_entity.id
_entity.type
_entity.pdbx_description
1 polymer ?
#
loop_
_entity_poly.entity_id
_entity_poly.type
_entity_poly.pdbx_seq_one_letter_code
_entity_poly.pdbx_strand_id
1 'polypeptide(L)'
;MVPVSGLSQLNQRVTEAVASYEQSPALASLLVTVTHVRGTDRDISVDSLRRTYRRRGNRLPAGSPLRQEVEALLHRLDELDGAPVKLVTVTGSTGATTLVLLDRHMSRVLFWSPMWVAG
;
A
#
# COMPACT_ATOMS: atom_id res chain seq x y z
N MET A 1 19.57 14.76 -7.63
CA MET A 1 18.79 14.16 -8.75
C MET A 1 18.56 12.70 -8.42
N VAL A 2 17.33 12.31 -8.07
CA VAL A 2 16.94 10.89 -7.99
C VAL A 2 16.82 10.39 -9.44
N PRO A 3 17.34 9.20 -9.80
CA PRO A 3 17.28 8.74 -11.18
C PRO A 3 15.82 8.59 -11.60
N VAL A 4 15.40 9.34 -12.61
CA VAL A 4 14.05 9.35 -13.18
C VAL A 4 13.62 7.93 -13.63
N SER A 5 14.59 7.07 -13.96
CA SER A 5 14.38 5.69 -14.39
C SER A 5 13.78 4.78 -13.30
N GLY A 6 14.14 4.97 -12.03
CA GLY A 6 13.68 4.10 -10.94
C GLY A 6 12.23 4.35 -10.53
N LEU A 7 11.79 5.62 -10.57
CA LEU A 7 10.40 6.00 -10.28
C LEU A 7 9.45 5.55 -11.39
N SER A 8 9.87 5.63 -12.67
CA SER A 8 9.06 5.14 -13.79
C SER A 8 8.87 3.62 -13.74
N GLN A 9 9.91 2.85 -13.42
CA GLN A 9 9.81 1.39 -13.28
C GLN A 9 8.94 0.98 -12.08
N LEU A 10 9.08 1.67 -10.95
CA LEU A 10 8.23 1.43 -9.78
C LEU A 10 6.75 1.72 -10.12
N ASN A 11 6.48 2.83 -10.80
CA ASN A 11 5.13 3.19 -11.21
C ASN A 11 4.53 2.15 -12.15
N GLN A 12 5.32 1.70 -13.14
CA GLN A 12 4.91 0.64 -14.06
C GLN A 12 4.56 -0.66 -13.33
N ARG A 13 5.44 -1.16 -12.47
CA ARG A 13 5.22 -2.41 -11.71
C ARG A 13 4.03 -2.33 -10.78
N VAL A 14 3.82 -1.19 -10.13
CA VAL A 14 2.65 -0.95 -9.28
C VAL A 14 1.38 -0.97 -10.14
N THR A 15 1.40 -0.34 -11.31
CA THR A 15 0.26 -0.31 -12.24
C THR A 15 -0.09 -1.72 -12.72
N GLU A 16 0.91 -2.50 -13.12
CA GLU A 16 0.76 -3.90 -13.55
C GLU A 16 0.22 -4.79 -12.41
N ALA A 17 0.78 -4.67 -11.21
CA ALA A 17 0.33 -5.44 -10.06
C ALA A 17 -1.11 -5.10 -9.66
N VAL A 18 -1.50 -3.82 -9.70
CA VAL A 18 -2.87 -3.39 -9.42
C VAL A 18 -3.83 -3.93 -10.50
N ALA A 19 -3.43 -3.89 -11.78
CA ALA A 19 -4.24 -4.42 -12.88
C ALA A 19 -4.48 -5.93 -12.74
N SER A 20 -3.50 -6.67 -12.19
CA SER A 20 -3.63 -8.12 -11.97
C SER A 20 -4.54 -8.51 -10.80
N TYR A 21 -4.86 -7.59 -9.88
CA TYR A 21 -5.52 -7.89 -8.60
C TYR A 21 -7.05 -7.70 -8.62
N GLU A 22 -7.66 -7.36 -9.75
CA GLU A 22 -9.04 -6.86 -9.83
C GLU A 22 -10.10 -7.68 -9.05
N GLN A 23 -10.55 -7.10 -7.92
CA GLN A 23 -11.84 -7.36 -7.26
C GLN A 23 -12.47 -6.09 -6.65
N SER A 24 -11.91 -4.88 -6.88
CA SER A 24 -12.38 -3.64 -6.23
C SER A 24 -12.59 -2.47 -7.22
N PRO A 25 -13.78 -1.84 -7.24
CA PRO A 25 -14.04 -0.63 -8.02
C PRO A 25 -13.12 0.55 -7.68
N ALA A 26 -12.68 0.64 -6.42
CA ALA A 26 -11.76 1.70 -5.98
C ALA A 26 -10.32 1.47 -6.48
N LEU A 27 -9.89 0.22 -6.64
CA LEU A 27 -8.61 -0.10 -7.29
C LEU A 27 -8.67 0.15 -8.80
N ALA A 28 -9.81 -0.15 -9.44
CA ALA A 28 -10.00 0.17 -10.85
C ALA A 28 -9.92 1.68 -11.11
N SER A 29 -10.46 2.50 -10.20
CA SER A 29 -10.30 3.96 -10.25
C SER A 29 -8.84 4.42 -10.08
N LEU A 30 -8.06 3.74 -9.23
CA LEU A 30 -6.62 3.97 -9.09
C LEU A 30 -5.86 3.74 -10.40
N LEU A 31 -6.16 2.68 -11.16
CA LEU A 31 -5.50 2.37 -12.43
C LEU A 31 -5.59 3.49 -13.47
N VAL A 32 -6.72 4.20 -13.50
CA VAL A 32 -6.95 5.31 -14.44
C VAL A 32 -6.22 6.59 -14.00
N THR A 33 -5.83 6.69 -12.72
CA THR A 33 -5.50 7.97 -12.10
C THR A 33 -4.15 8.03 -11.38
N VAL A 34 -3.30 7.00 -11.42
CA VAL A 34 -1.98 7.04 -10.78
C VAL A 34 -1.12 8.19 -11.33
N THR A 35 -0.94 9.24 -10.54
CA THR A 35 -0.11 10.40 -10.91
C THR A 35 1.23 10.38 -10.19
N HIS A 36 1.27 9.87 -8.95
CA HIS A 36 2.49 9.80 -8.19
C HIS A 36 2.57 8.51 -7.38
N VAL A 37 3.74 7.89 -7.41
CA VAL A 37 4.04 6.70 -6.61
C VAL A 37 5.21 7.03 -5.71
N ARG A 38 4.97 6.99 -4.40
CA ARG A 38 5.98 7.14 -3.37
C ARG A 38 6.17 5.79 -2.67
N GLY A 39 7.25 5.11 -3.01
CA GLY A 39 7.65 3.86 -2.40
C GLY A 39 9.15 3.69 -2.54
N THR A 40 9.71 2.76 -1.79
CA THR A 40 11.10 2.33 -1.99
C THR A 40 11.08 0.92 -2.54
N ASP A 41 11.93 0.61 -3.52
CA ASP A 41 12.18 -0.77 -3.98
C ASP A 41 13.05 -1.51 -2.94
N ARG A 42 12.59 -1.51 -1.70
CA ARG A 42 13.22 -2.17 -0.56
C ARG A 42 12.24 -3.18 -0.03
N ASP A 43 12.76 -4.36 0.25
CA ASP A 43 11.99 -5.40 0.91
C ASP A 43 11.78 -4.99 2.37
N ILE A 44 10.53 -5.05 2.80
CA ILE A 44 10.14 -4.75 4.17
C ILE A 44 9.69 -6.04 4.80
N SER A 45 10.29 -6.37 5.95
CA SER A 45 9.86 -7.50 6.76
C SER A 45 8.43 -7.28 7.25
N VAL A 46 7.58 -8.30 7.08
CA VAL A 46 6.21 -8.33 7.61
C VAL A 46 6.20 -8.09 9.12
N ASP A 47 7.16 -8.63 9.88
CA ASP A 47 7.25 -8.40 11.32
C ASP A 47 7.52 -6.94 11.69
N SER A 48 8.32 -6.25 10.87
CA SER A 48 8.56 -4.80 11.05
C SER A 48 7.30 -3.99 10.77
N LEU A 49 6.53 -4.34 9.74
CA LEU A 49 5.24 -3.72 9.47
C LEU A 49 4.24 -3.99 10.59
N ARG A 50 4.10 -5.25 11.03
CA ARG A 50 3.22 -5.64 12.14
C ARG A 50 3.53 -4.84 13.40
N ARG A 51 4.80 -4.75 13.80
CA ARG A 51 5.23 -3.95 14.96
C ARG A 51 4.87 -2.48 14.81
N THR A 52 5.10 -1.91 13.62
CA THR A 52 4.84 -0.49 13.34
C THR A 52 3.34 -0.18 13.39
N TYR A 53 2.52 -0.95 12.68
CA TYR A 53 1.09 -0.70 12.57
C TYR A 53 0.33 -1.10 13.85
N ARG A 54 0.80 -2.09 14.61
CA ARG A 54 0.25 -2.38 15.95
C ARG A 54 0.46 -1.21 16.92
N ARG A 55 1.66 -0.61 16.93
CA ARG A 55 1.91 0.62 17.72
C ARG A 55 1.04 1.78 17.26
N ARG A 56 0.81 1.92 15.95
CA ARG A 56 -0.07 2.95 15.40
C ARG A 56 -1.53 2.72 15.81
N GLY A 57 -2.04 1.50 15.68
CA GLY A 57 -3.42 1.14 16.06
C GLY A 57 -3.71 1.42 17.54
N ASN A 58 -2.76 1.14 18.42
CA ASN A 58 -2.90 1.42 19.86
C ASN A 58 -3.00 2.93 20.21
N ARG A 59 -2.57 3.82 19.31
CA ARG A 59 -2.69 5.27 19.48
C ARG A 59 -3.98 5.84 18.89
N LEU A 60 -4.74 5.03 18.14
CA LEU A 60 -5.96 5.48 17.49
C LEU A 60 -7.18 5.28 18.40
N PRO A 61 -8.15 6.21 18.37
CA PRO A 61 -9.40 6.05 19.10
C PRO A 61 -10.08 4.73 18.74
N ALA A 62 -10.62 4.04 19.74
CA ALA A 62 -11.46 2.86 19.54
C ALA A 62 -12.66 3.22 18.64
N GLY A 63 -12.96 2.37 17.66
CA GLY A 63 -14.04 2.60 16.71
C GLY A 63 -13.77 3.63 15.62
N SER A 64 -12.59 4.27 15.59
CA SER A 64 -12.25 5.17 14.49
C SER A 64 -12.07 4.38 13.17
N PRO A 65 -12.50 4.92 12.01
CA PRO A 65 -12.30 4.28 10.72
C PRO A 65 -10.82 3.94 10.46
N LEU A 66 -9.91 4.83 10.86
CA LEU A 66 -8.47 4.62 10.71
C LEU A 66 -7.97 3.42 11.53
N ARG A 67 -8.58 3.14 12.69
CA ARG A 67 -8.22 1.97 13.49
C ARG A 67 -8.70 0.68 12.83
N GLN A 68 -9.90 0.67 12.24
CA GLN A 68 -10.41 -0.47 11.49
C GLN A 68 -9.52 -0.80 10.29
N GLU A 69 -9.06 0.21 9.56
CA GLU A 69 -8.11 0.03 8.44
C GLU A 69 -6.76 -0.55 8.91
N VAL A 70 -6.25 -0.08 10.06
CA VAL A 70 -5.02 -0.63 10.65
C VAL A 70 -5.22 -2.08 11.12
N GLU A 71 -6.37 -2.41 11.69
CA GLU A 71 -6.71 -3.77 12.11
C GLU A 71 -6.84 -4.70 10.89
N ALA A 72 -7.48 -4.26 9.80
CA ALA A 72 -7.55 -5.00 8.55
C ALA A 72 -6.16 -5.25 7.92
N LEU A 73 -5.30 -4.23 7.93
CA LEU A 73 -3.91 -4.39 7.48
C LEU A 73 -3.15 -5.41 8.35
N LEU A 74 -3.30 -5.34 9.69
CA LEU A 74 -2.65 -6.28 10.60
C LEU A 74 -3.12 -7.73 10.37
N HIS A 75 -4.43 -7.94 10.20
CA HIS A 75 -4.97 -9.24 9.85
C HIS A 75 -4.36 -9.76 8.55
N ARG A 76 -4.26 -8.91 7.53
CA ARG A 76 -3.66 -9.30 6.26
C ARG A 76 -2.16 -9.61 6.38
N LEU A 77 -1.43 -8.88 7.21
CA LEU A 77 -0.02 -9.18 7.48
C LEU A 77 0.18 -10.50 8.21
N ASP A 78 -0.78 -10.92 9.05
CA ASP A 78 -0.73 -12.22 9.75
C ASP A 78 -0.84 -13.40 8.77
N GLU A 79 -1.49 -13.22 7.62
CA GLU A 79 -1.66 -14.26 6.59
C GLU A 79 -0.45 -14.43 5.66
N LEU A 80 0.56 -13.56 5.75
CA LEU A 80 1.68 -13.53 4.79
C LEU A 80 2.88 -14.42 5.16
N ASP A 81 2.76 -15.27 6.18
CA ASP A 81 3.80 -16.23 6.62
C ASP A 81 5.21 -15.62 6.76
N GLY A 82 5.31 -14.33 7.08
CA GLY A 82 6.58 -13.63 7.24
C GLY A 82 7.34 -13.30 5.94
N ALA A 83 6.78 -13.61 4.76
CA ALA A 83 7.41 -13.30 3.49
C ALA A 83 7.64 -11.78 3.35
N PRO A 84 8.80 -11.33 2.84
CA PRO A 84 9.03 -9.90 2.65
C PRO A 84 8.04 -9.31 1.65
N VAL A 85 7.66 -8.08 1.90
CA VAL A 85 6.68 -7.33 1.11
C VAL A 85 7.21 -5.96 0.74
N LYS A 86 6.53 -5.31 -0.19
CA LYS A 86 6.84 -3.94 -0.59
C LYS A 86 5.67 -3.04 -0.25
N LEU A 87 5.97 -1.93 0.41
CA LEU A 87 4.98 -0.95 0.80
C LEU A 87 5.12 0.27 -0.09
N VAL A 88 4.04 0.63 -0.76
CA VAL A 88 3.99 1.73 -1.70
C VAL A 88 2.80 2.62 -1.36
N THR A 89 3.01 3.92 -1.46
CA THR A 89 1.95 4.92 -1.39
C THR A 89 1.68 5.42 -2.80
N VAL A 90 0.43 5.37 -3.23
CA VAL A 90 -0.01 5.79 -4.55
C VAL A 90 -0.92 7.00 -4.38
N THR A 91 -0.59 8.11 -5.02
CA THR A 91 -1.44 9.30 -5.06
C THR A 91 -2.06 9.40 -6.44
N GLY A 92 -3.39 9.46 -6.48
CA GLY A 92 -4.16 9.65 -7.70
C GLY A 92 -4.19 11.11 -8.15
N SER A 93 -4.65 11.36 -9.38
CA SER A 93 -4.84 12.71 -9.95
C SER A 93 -5.78 13.60 -9.13
N THR A 94 -6.68 13.00 -8.36
CA THR A 94 -7.61 13.68 -7.45
C THR A 94 -6.99 14.02 -6.10
N GLY A 95 -5.71 13.70 -5.86
CA GLY A 95 -5.02 13.90 -4.58
C GLY A 95 -5.28 12.81 -3.54
N ALA A 96 -6.20 11.86 -3.82
CA ALA A 96 -6.43 10.72 -2.96
C ALA A 96 -5.17 9.86 -2.84
N THR A 97 -4.78 9.54 -1.60
CA THR A 97 -3.59 8.74 -1.32
C THR A 97 -3.99 7.35 -0.87
N THR A 98 -3.43 6.31 -1.46
CA THR A 98 -3.72 4.90 -1.16
C THR A 98 -2.44 4.20 -0.75
N LEU A 99 -2.52 3.44 0.34
CA LEU A 99 -1.47 2.52 0.73
C LEU A 99 -1.68 1.20 -0.03
N VAL A 100 -0.64 0.74 -0.71
CA VAL A 100 -0.64 -0.53 -1.45
C VAL A 100 0.49 -1.40 -0.91
N LEU A 101 0.12 -2.59 -0.45
CA LEU A 101 1.04 -3.64 -0.08
C LEU A 101 1.17 -4.59 -1.27
N LEU A 102 2.40 -4.76 -1.73
CA LEU A 102 2.75 -5.64 -2.83
C LEU A 102 3.59 -6.80 -2.31
N ASP A 103 3.58 -7.91 -3.04
CA ASP A 103 4.55 -8.97 -2.81
C ASP A 103 5.99 -8.50 -3.09
N ARG A 104 6.98 -9.31 -2.68
CA ARG A 104 8.41 -9.03 -2.94
C ARG A 104 8.74 -8.80 -4.42
N HIS A 105 7.98 -9.35 -5.35
CA HIS A 105 8.24 -9.16 -6.77
C HIS A 105 7.44 -8.01 -7.39
N MET A 106 6.64 -7.28 -6.62
CA MET A 106 5.72 -6.26 -7.14
C MET A 106 4.88 -6.78 -8.31
N SER A 107 4.52 -8.06 -8.30
CA SER A 107 3.70 -8.70 -9.32
C SER A 107 2.25 -8.83 -8.86
N ARG A 108 1.99 -8.74 -7.55
CA ARG A 108 0.67 -8.92 -6.98
C ARG A 108 0.42 -7.96 -5.83
N VAL A 109 -0.75 -7.33 -5.84
CA VAL A 109 -1.28 -6.63 -4.67
C VAL A 109 -1.68 -7.66 -3.61
N LEU A 110 -1.22 -7.45 -2.39
CA LEU A 110 -1.56 -8.27 -1.22
C LEU A 110 -2.63 -7.60 -0.38
N PHE A 111 -2.60 -6.28 -0.32
CA PHE A 111 -3.53 -5.44 0.43
C PHE A 111 -3.53 -4.04 -0.17
N TRP A 112 -4.65 -3.33 -0.08
CA TRP A 112 -4.70 -1.91 -0.35
C TRP A 112 -5.70 -1.25 0.60
N SER A 113 -5.43 -0.01 0.97
CA SER A 113 -6.32 0.79 1.81
C SER A 113 -6.22 2.26 1.42
N PRO A 114 -7.34 2.95 1.21
CA PRO A 114 -7.32 4.39 1.01
C PRO A 114 -6.80 5.05 2.29
N MET A 115 -5.64 5.69 2.21
CA MET A 115 -5.21 6.57 3.28
C MET A 115 -6.06 7.83 3.19
N TRP A 116 -7.01 7.96 4.10
CA TRP A 116 -7.61 9.25 4.39
C TRP A 116 -6.49 10.16 4.89
N VAL A 117 -5.97 10.99 3.99
CA VAL A 117 -5.20 12.16 4.39
C VAL A 117 -6.22 13.00 5.15
N ALA A 118 -6.19 12.92 6.48
CA ALA A 118 -6.78 13.98 7.28
C ALA A 118 -6.07 15.25 6.82
N GLY A 119 -6.84 16.13 6.18
CA GLY A 119 -6.38 17.46 5.77
C GLY A 119 -5.78 18.23 6.93
#